data_AF-A0A3M1AVU7-F1
#
_entry.id   AF-A0A3M1AVU7-F1
#
_cell.length_a   1.000
_cell.length_b   1.000
_cell.length_c   1.000
_cell.angle_alpha   90.00
_cell.angle_beta   90.00
_cell.angle_gamma   90.00
#
_symmetry.space_group_name_H-M   'P 1'
#
loop_
_entity.id
_entity.type
_entity.pdbx_description
1 polymer ?
#
loop_
_entity_poly.entity_id
_entity_poly.type
_entity_poly.pdbx_seq_one_letter_code
_entity_poly.pdbx_strand_id
1 'polypeptide(L)'
;MERKRIVPGKGSEGFTLIELLVTLGLMGLLLGLTAGIFLRGLSFTRSTKHRMWAYEHARNTLLRLHRELRSFVPTETGAVLFEATSEAFPQEGKEEPTDRLKFSAILRDREGPSPFARRGEVEYFWVDRGFTRRELYRQIRYIDEAGVEEKDVKPVAPEIVGLDLHLLDSRGVWRDGWAESPPLPRQIKVTLRVDPGDGLPPVPFEMLINLP
;
A
#
# COMPACT_ATOMS: atom_id res chain seq x y z
N MET A 1 -12.40 -93.50 -15.62
CA MET A 1 -11.89 -93.10 -14.30
C MET A 1 -10.84 -92.02 -14.54
N GLU A 2 -11.24 -90.75 -14.48
CA GLU A 2 -10.44 -89.61 -14.95
C GLU A 2 -9.93 -88.83 -13.73
N ARG A 3 -8.60 -88.80 -13.51
CA ARG A 3 -8.01 -88.05 -12.39
C ARG A 3 -7.78 -86.61 -12.81
N LYS A 4 -8.63 -85.71 -12.32
CA LYS A 4 -8.49 -84.26 -12.48
C LYS A 4 -7.23 -83.79 -11.73
N ARG A 5 -6.20 -83.35 -12.47
CA ARG A 5 -5.00 -82.71 -11.90
C ARG A 5 -5.41 -81.34 -11.35
N ILE A 6 -5.30 -81.16 -10.04
CA ILE A 6 -5.38 -79.85 -9.40
C ILE A 6 -4.05 -79.16 -9.70
N VAL A 7 -4.07 -78.12 -10.53
CA VAL A 7 -2.92 -77.23 -10.72
C VAL A 7 -2.90 -76.31 -9.49
N PRO A 8 -1.83 -76.29 -8.68
CA PRO A 8 -1.72 -75.33 -7.59
C PRO A 8 -1.63 -73.93 -8.22
N GLY A 9 -2.60 -73.07 -7.89
CA GLY A 9 -2.55 -71.65 -8.24
C GLY A 9 -1.25 -71.06 -7.73
N LYS A 10 -0.61 -70.23 -8.55
CA LYS A 10 0.62 -69.48 -8.23
C LYS A 10 0.55 -68.94 -6.80
N GLY A 11 1.62 -69.18 -6.06
CA GLY A 11 1.72 -68.98 -4.63
C GLY A 11 1.33 -67.59 -4.18
N SER A 12 0.80 -67.55 -2.95
CA SER A 12 0.83 -66.40 -2.07
C SER A 12 2.27 -65.93 -1.87
N GLU A 13 2.76 -65.07 -2.77
CA GLU A 13 4.04 -64.39 -2.59
C GLU A 13 3.86 -63.32 -1.50
N GLY A 14 4.39 -63.60 -0.31
CA GLY A 14 4.46 -62.61 0.76
C GLY A 14 5.45 -61.51 0.39
N PHE A 15 5.11 -60.26 0.71
CA PHE A 15 5.99 -59.12 0.51
C PHE A 15 7.32 -59.33 1.24
N THR A 16 8.41 -59.07 0.53
CA THR A 16 9.74 -59.07 1.17
C THR A 16 9.92 -57.78 1.98
N LEU A 17 10.65 -57.85 3.09
CA LEU A 17 10.94 -56.67 3.92
C LEU A 17 11.58 -55.53 3.11
N ILE A 18 12.43 -55.88 2.15
CA ILE A 18 13.10 -54.91 1.29
C ILE A 18 12.11 -54.18 0.37
N GLU A 19 11.11 -54.87 -0.15
CA GLU A 19 10.08 -54.30 -1.02
C GLU A 19 9.15 -53.36 -0.26
N LEU A 20 8.84 -53.69 1.00
CA LEU A 20 8.12 -52.80 1.90
C LEU A 20 8.93 -51.51 2.19
N LEU A 21 10.23 -51.64 2.47
CA LEU A 21 11.13 -50.50 2.70
C LEU A 21 11.27 -49.61 1.45
N VAL A 22 11.42 -50.21 0.27
CA VAL A 22 11.49 -49.47 -1.00
C VAL A 22 10.18 -48.73 -1.26
N THR A 23 9.03 -49.38 -1.04
CA THR A 23 7.71 -48.75 -1.23
C THR A 23 7.50 -47.57 -0.28
N LEU A 24 7.89 -47.72 1.00
CA LEU A 24 7.85 -46.63 1.98
C LEU A 24 8.79 -45.47 1.58
N GLY A 25 9.98 -45.77 1.07
CA GLY A 25 10.93 -44.77 0.58
C GLY A 25 10.37 -44.00 -0.62
N LEU A 26 9.79 -44.70 -1.60
CA LEU A 26 9.15 -44.08 -2.76
C LEU A 26 7.94 -43.23 -2.36
N MET A 27 7.12 -43.72 -1.42
CA MET A 27 5.98 -42.97 -0.89
C MET A 27 6.45 -41.69 -0.17
N GLY A 28 7.48 -41.78 0.68
CA GLY A 28 8.06 -40.63 1.35
C GLY A 28 8.63 -39.60 0.38
N LEU A 29 9.29 -40.05 -0.69
CA LEU A 29 9.79 -39.19 -1.75
C LEU A 29 8.65 -38.46 -2.49
N LEU A 30 7.59 -39.18 -2.85
CA LEU A 30 6.41 -38.60 -3.51
C LEU A 30 5.68 -37.59 -2.60
N LEU A 31 5.51 -37.92 -1.32
CA LEU A 31 4.92 -37.01 -0.33
C LEU A 31 5.78 -35.76 -0.13
N GLY A 32 7.11 -35.91 -0.07
CA GLY A 32 8.03 -34.78 0.03
C GLY A 32 7.95 -33.84 -1.18
N LEU A 33 7.90 -34.39 -2.40
CA LEU A 33 7.77 -33.60 -3.62
C LEU A 33 6.43 -32.86 -3.70
N THR A 34 5.33 -33.55 -3.40
CA THR A 34 3.99 -32.95 -3.42
C THR A 34 3.84 -31.87 -2.35
N ALA A 35 4.31 -32.13 -1.12
CA ALA A 35 4.34 -31.13 -0.05
C ALA A 35 5.21 -29.92 -0.43
N GLY A 36 6.37 -30.15 -1.04
CA GLY A 36 7.27 -29.08 -1.50
C GLY A 36 6.62 -28.17 -2.54
N ILE A 37 5.92 -28.74 -3.53
CA ILE A 37 5.18 -27.97 -4.55
C ILE A 37 4.03 -27.18 -3.88
N PHE A 38 3.29 -27.81 -2.98
CA PHE A 38 2.16 -27.18 -2.30
C PHE A 38 2.60 -25.99 -1.44
N LEU A 39 3.66 -26.15 -0.63
CA LEU A 39 4.20 -25.09 0.20
C LEU A 39 4.73 -23.92 -0.62
N ARG A 40 5.40 -24.20 -1.76
CA ARG A 40 5.83 -23.17 -2.72
C ARG A 40 4.65 -22.44 -3.39
N GLY A 41 3.58 -23.17 -3.72
CA GLY A 41 2.36 -22.57 -4.25
C GLY A 41 1.69 -21.61 -3.25
N LEU A 42 1.67 -21.98 -1.97
CA LEU A 42 1.15 -21.14 -0.89
C LEU A 42 1.97 -19.86 -0.69
N SER A 43 3.31 -19.95 -0.69
CA SER A 43 4.17 -18.77 -0.54
C SER A 43 4.05 -17.82 -1.74
N PHE A 44 4.02 -18.36 -2.96
CA PHE A 44 3.84 -17.58 -4.19
C PHE A 44 2.49 -16.82 -4.19
N THR A 45 1.42 -17.47 -3.75
CA THR A 45 0.09 -16.84 -3.70
C THR A 45 0.03 -15.71 -2.68
N ARG A 46 0.70 -15.85 -1.53
CA ARG A 46 0.76 -14.80 -0.50
C ARG A 46 1.55 -13.59 -0.99
N SER A 47 2.75 -13.81 -1.54
CA SER A 47 3.58 -12.76 -2.15
C SER A 47 2.81 -11.98 -3.22
N THR A 48 2.14 -12.69 -4.13
CA THR A 48 1.36 -12.04 -5.20
C THR A 48 0.21 -11.20 -4.65
N LYS A 49 -0.51 -11.69 -3.62
CA LYS A 49 -1.58 -10.92 -2.98
C LYS A 49 -1.09 -9.66 -2.29
N HIS A 50 0.01 -9.72 -1.56
CA HIS A 50 0.60 -8.54 -0.92
C HIS A 50 0.97 -7.47 -1.94
N ARG A 51 1.63 -7.87 -3.03
CA ARG A 51 1.98 -6.96 -4.13
C ARG A 51 0.75 -6.31 -4.77
N MET A 52 -0.29 -7.09 -5.01
CA MET A 52 -1.54 -6.57 -5.57
C MET A 52 -2.20 -5.56 -4.63
N TRP A 53 -2.25 -5.82 -3.33
CA TRP A 53 -2.78 -4.88 -2.34
C TRP A 53 -1.97 -3.60 -2.26
N ALA A 54 -0.64 -3.70 -2.25
CA ALA A 54 0.24 -2.53 -2.25
C ALA A 54 -0.05 -1.59 -3.44
N TYR A 55 -0.22 -2.16 -4.64
CA TYR A 55 -0.51 -1.40 -5.85
C TYR A 55 -1.92 -0.79 -5.85
N GLU A 56 -2.91 -1.54 -5.39
CA GLU A 56 -4.28 -1.03 -5.21
C GLU A 56 -4.33 0.12 -4.19
N HIS A 57 -3.64 -0.02 -3.05
CA HIS A 57 -3.56 1.03 -2.03
C HIS A 57 -2.90 2.30 -2.58
N ALA A 58 -1.79 2.16 -3.32
CA ALA A 58 -1.10 3.28 -3.95
C ALA A 58 -2.01 4.01 -4.94
N ARG A 59 -2.67 3.28 -5.83
CA ARG A 59 -3.60 3.83 -6.82
C ARG A 59 -4.78 4.52 -6.16
N ASN A 60 -5.39 3.90 -5.15
CA ASN A 60 -6.51 4.48 -4.41
C ASN A 60 -6.10 5.74 -3.64
N THR A 61 -4.88 5.77 -3.12
CA THR A 61 -4.30 6.95 -2.46
C THR A 61 -4.07 8.09 -3.42
N LEU A 62 -3.45 7.84 -4.59
CA LEU A 62 -3.27 8.86 -5.62
C LEU A 62 -4.61 9.42 -6.12
N LEU A 63 -5.60 8.55 -6.39
CA LEU A 63 -6.93 9.00 -6.81
C LEU A 63 -7.65 9.81 -5.72
N ARG A 64 -7.40 9.49 -4.44
CA ARG A 64 -7.90 10.29 -3.32
C ARG A 64 -7.22 11.66 -3.27
N LEU A 65 -5.90 11.71 -3.26
CA LEU A 65 -5.11 12.95 -3.32
C LEU A 65 -5.54 13.82 -4.48
N HIS A 66 -5.71 13.24 -5.67
CA HIS A 66 -6.21 13.94 -6.85
C HIS A 66 -7.56 14.60 -6.61
N ARG A 67 -8.55 13.86 -6.09
CA ARG A 67 -9.88 14.43 -5.84
C ARG A 67 -9.85 15.55 -4.80
N GLU A 68 -9.04 15.39 -3.76
CA GLU A 68 -8.92 16.36 -2.68
C GLU A 68 -8.20 17.63 -3.14
N LEU A 69 -7.09 17.50 -3.87
CA LEU A 69 -6.39 18.64 -4.47
C LEU A 69 -7.22 19.34 -5.54
N ARG A 70 -8.07 18.61 -6.27
CA ARG A 70 -9.02 19.20 -7.23
C ARG A 70 -10.20 19.89 -6.56
N SER A 71 -10.49 19.57 -5.30
CA SER A 71 -11.49 20.28 -4.48
C SER A 71 -10.87 21.35 -3.58
N PHE A 72 -9.62 21.72 -3.86
CA PHE A 72 -8.95 22.85 -3.24
C PHE A 72 -9.79 24.12 -3.36
N VAL A 73 -9.86 24.87 -2.26
CA VAL A 73 -10.47 26.19 -2.22
C VAL A 73 -9.64 27.13 -1.36
N PRO A 74 -9.36 28.34 -1.85
CA PRO A 74 -8.78 29.39 -1.02
C PRO A 74 -9.64 29.67 0.22
N THR A 75 -8.98 29.92 1.34
CA THR A 75 -9.60 30.35 2.58
C THR A 75 -9.14 31.77 2.89
N GLU A 76 -10.08 32.68 3.13
CA GLU A 76 -9.80 34.08 3.49
C GLU A 76 -9.45 34.24 4.98
N THR A 77 -9.79 33.24 5.80
CA THR A 77 -9.73 33.28 7.27
C THR A 77 -8.66 32.34 7.83
N GLY A 78 -7.43 32.82 8.00
CA GLY A 78 -6.41 32.29 8.94
C GLY A 78 -5.97 30.82 8.85
N ALA A 79 -6.62 29.99 8.03
CA ALA A 79 -6.31 28.59 7.82
C ALA A 79 -5.15 28.46 6.83
N VAL A 80 -4.40 27.35 6.93
CA VAL A 80 -3.37 27.05 5.94
C VAL A 80 -4.04 26.88 4.58
N LEU A 81 -3.71 27.79 3.67
CA LEU A 81 -4.20 27.76 2.30
C LEU A 81 -3.65 26.51 1.62
N PHE A 82 -2.33 26.48 1.47
CA PHE A 82 -1.58 25.40 0.86
C PHE A 82 -0.14 25.44 1.39
N GLU A 83 0.33 24.33 1.92
CA GLU A 83 1.68 24.16 2.44
C GLU A 83 2.19 22.78 2.03
N ALA A 84 3.41 22.75 1.50
CA ALA A 84 4.13 21.53 1.19
C ALA A 84 5.56 21.67 1.70
N THR A 85 6.02 20.69 2.48
CA THR A 85 7.37 20.69 3.03
C THR A 85 8.07 19.44 2.57
N SER A 86 9.23 19.60 1.93
CA SER A 86 10.05 18.45 1.57
C SER A 86 10.89 18.00 2.75
N GLU A 87 10.85 16.70 3.01
CA GLU A 87 11.65 16.03 4.04
C GLU A 87 12.13 14.68 3.50
N ALA A 88 13.20 14.15 4.07
CA ALA A 88 13.65 12.80 3.81
C ALA A 88 13.84 12.06 5.14
N PHE A 89 13.54 10.76 5.15
CA PHE A 89 13.72 9.93 6.32
C PHE A 89 14.37 8.58 5.96
N PRO A 90 15.35 8.11 6.76
CA PRO A 90 15.94 6.79 6.54
C PRO A 90 14.93 5.68 6.87
N GLN A 91 14.39 5.02 5.85
CA GLN A 91 13.56 3.83 5.97
C GLN A 91 14.35 2.60 5.53
N GLU A 92 14.57 1.67 6.46
CA GLU A 92 15.25 0.39 6.21
C GLU A 92 16.62 0.54 5.49
N GLY A 93 17.36 1.59 5.85
CA GLY A 93 18.69 1.87 5.29
C GLY A 93 18.70 2.60 3.96
N LYS A 94 17.55 3.08 3.48
CA LYS A 94 17.42 3.96 2.31
C LYS A 94 16.78 5.28 2.73
N GLU A 95 17.26 6.39 2.19
CA GLU A 95 16.54 7.67 2.32
C GLU A 95 15.32 7.64 1.41
N GLU A 96 14.14 7.71 2.02
CA GLU A 96 12.87 7.81 1.32
C GLU A 96 12.29 9.21 1.53
N PRO A 97 11.68 9.82 0.50
CA PRO A 97 11.06 11.14 0.60
C PRO A 97 9.84 11.05 1.52
N THR A 98 9.77 11.94 2.50
CA THR A 98 8.70 11.98 3.50
C THR A 98 8.05 13.36 3.53
N ASP A 99 7.72 13.87 2.35
CA ASP A 99 7.13 15.19 2.22
C ASP A 99 5.79 15.27 2.97
N ARG A 100 5.50 16.45 3.51
CA ARG A 100 4.25 16.79 4.18
C ARG A 100 3.42 17.68 3.28
N LEU A 101 2.11 17.44 3.23
CA LEU A 101 1.18 18.23 2.43
C LEU A 101 -0.02 18.64 3.27
N LYS A 102 -0.32 19.93 3.27
CA LYS A 102 -1.43 20.51 4.03
C LYS A 102 -2.17 21.55 3.19
N PHE A 103 -3.48 21.43 3.06
CA PHE A 103 -4.26 22.35 2.22
C PHE A 103 -5.73 22.42 2.61
N SER A 104 -6.37 23.54 2.25
CA SER A 104 -7.81 23.74 2.39
C SER A 104 -8.59 23.12 1.21
N ALA A 105 -9.65 22.38 1.50
CA ALA A 105 -10.51 21.75 0.49
C ALA A 105 -12.00 21.70 0.90
N ILE A 106 -12.87 21.54 -0.09
CA ILE A 106 -14.28 21.15 0.13
C ILE A 106 -14.37 19.63 0.05
N LEU A 107 -14.88 19.01 1.12
CA LEU A 107 -14.90 17.57 1.31
C LEU A 107 -16.29 17.13 1.78
N ARG A 108 -16.73 15.96 1.33
CA ARG A 108 -17.94 15.34 1.86
C ARG A 108 -17.61 14.55 3.12
N ASP A 109 -18.25 14.89 4.22
CA ASP A 109 -18.21 14.07 5.42
C ASP A 109 -19.10 12.85 5.22
N ARG A 110 -18.50 11.67 5.09
CA ARG A 110 -19.24 10.41 4.88
C ARG A 110 -19.64 9.73 6.19
N GLU A 111 -18.94 10.06 7.28
CA GLU A 111 -19.13 9.44 8.60
C GLU A 111 -19.91 10.36 9.55
N GLY A 112 -19.97 11.66 9.25
CA GLY A 112 -20.70 12.63 10.06
C GLY A 112 -22.17 12.84 9.67
N PRO A 113 -22.86 13.68 10.45
CA PRO A 113 -24.31 13.86 10.35
C PRO A 113 -24.73 14.72 9.15
N SER A 114 -23.82 15.50 8.56
CA SER A 114 -24.15 16.40 7.46
C SER A 114 -24.09 15.69 6.11
N PRO A 115 -25.16 15.71 5.30
CA PRO A 115 -25.14 15.16 3.95
C PRO A 115 -24.37 16.06 2.96
N PHE A 116 -24.06 17.29 3.35
CA PHE A 116 -23.46 18.32 2.52
C PHE A 116 -21.93 18.30 2.58
N ALA A 117 -21.29 18.77 1.50
CA ALA A 117 -19.86 19.01 1.52
C ALA A 117 -19.54 20.18 2.45
N ARG A 118 -18.51 20.02 3.27
CA ARG A 118 -18.04 21.01 4.24
C ARG A 118 -16.62 21.43 3.87
N ARG A 119 -16.25 22.62 4.29
CA ARG A 119 -14.87 23.07 4.23
C ARG A 119 -14.06 22.30 5.28
N GLY A 120 -12.85 21.91 4.92
CA GLY A 120 -11.91 21.32 5.85
C GLY A 120 -10.47 21.48 5.41
N GLU A 121 -9.58 21.29 6.37
CA GLU A 121 -8.15 21.19 6.18
C GLU A 121 -7.79 19.71 6.03
N VAL A 122 -7.08 19.37 4.95
CA VAL A 122 -6.53 18.05 4.72
C VAL A 122 -5.04 18.11 5.03
N GLU A 123 -4.57 17.13 5.79
CA GLU A 123 -3.16 16.98 6.07
C GLU A 123 -2.69 15.55 5.80
N TYR A 124 -1.63 15.43 5.01
CA TYR A 124 -0.85 14.21 4.82
C TYR A 124 0.50 14.41 5.49
N PHE A 125 0.80 13.55 6.46
CA PHE A 125 1.99 13.68 7.30
C PHE A 125 2.47 12.32 7.76
N TRP A 126 3.70 12.27 8.26
CA TRP A 126 4.33 11.03 8.67
C TRP A 126 4.32 10.88 10.19
N VAL A 127 4.06 9.65 10.65
CA VAL A 127 4.12 9.29 12.07
C VAL A 127 5.21 8.24 12.25
N ASP A 128 6.10 8.49 13.20
CA ASP A 128 7.18 7.57 13.56
C ASP A 128 6.62 6.27 14.17
N ARG A 129 7.06 5.14 13.62
CA ARG A 129 6.79 3.79 14.13
C ARG A 129 8.11 3.13 14.50
N GLY A 130 8.67 3.57 15.62
CA GLY A 130 10.02 3.19 16.03
C GLY A 130 11.09 4.03 15.34
N PHE A 131 12.30 3.49 15.18
CA PHE A 131 13.47 4.26 14.73
C PHE A 131 13.69 4.25 13.22
N THR A 132 13.17 3.24 12.50
CA THR A 132 13.52 2.98 11.09
C THR A 132 12.31 2.96 10.17
N ARG A 133 11.13 3.30 10.69
CA ARG A 133 9.88 3.23 9.94
C ARG A 133 9.01 4.43 10.26
N ARG A 134 8.48 5.04 9.22
CA ARG A 134 7.39 6.01 9.29
C ARG A 134 6.20 5.46 8.52
N GLU A 135 5.01 5.81 8.97
CA GLU A 135 3.77 5.52 8.26
C GLU A 135 3.16 6.83 7.78
N LEU A 136 2.62 6.83 6.56
CA LEU A 136 1.90 7.98 6.04
C LEU A 136 0.49 8.00 6.63
N TYR A 137 0.12 9.12 7.23
CA TYR A 137 -1.17 9.39 7.83
C TYR A 137 -1.93 10.46 7.08
N ARG A 138 -3.25 10.42 7.24
CA ARG A 138 -4.14 11.45 6.73
C ARG A 138 -5.08 11.93 7.83
N GLN A 139 -5.13 13.24 8.04
CA GLN A 139 -6.07 13.90 8.94
C GLN A 139 -7.00 14.83 8.15
N ILE A 140 -8.26 14.92 8.59
CA ILE A 140 -9.18 15.98 8.16
C ILE A 140 -9.61 16.75 9.39
N ARG A 141 -9.55 18.08 9.32
CA ARG A 141 -10.18 18.98 10.29
C ARG A 141 -11.26 19.77 9.58
N TYR A 142 -12.52 19.49 9.88
CA TYR A 142 -13.63 20.28 9.34
C TYR A 142 -13.74 21.59 10.12
N ILE A 143 -13.99 22.67 9.40
CA ILE A 143 -14.11 24.02 9.98
C ILE A 143 -15.52 24.49 9.67
N ASP A 144 -16.30 24.79 10.71
CA ASP A 144 -17.63 25.39 10.61
C ASP A 144 -17.86 26.51 11.63
N GLU A 145 -19.07 27.07 11.65
CA GLU A 145 -19.45 28.14 12.58
C GLU A 145 -19.46 27.69 14.05
N ALA A 146 -19.59 26.39 14.32
CA ALA A 146 -19.59 25.83 15.66
C ALA A 146 -18.17 25.51 16.18
N GLY A 147 -17.18 25.46 15.28
CA GLY A 147 -15.76 25.33 15.63
C GLY A 147 -14.98 24.41 14.68
N VAL A 148 -13.95 23.77 15.24
CA VAL A 148 -13.13 22.79 14.52
C VAL A 148 -13.52 21.39 14.96
N GLU A 149 -13.94 20.57 14.01
CA GLU A 149 -14.21 19.15 14.21
C GLU A 149 -13.07 18.32 13.62
N GLU A 150 -12.29 17.67 14.48
CA GLU A 150 -11.23 16.74 14.05
C GLU A 150 -11.80 15.32 13.90
N LYS A 151 -11.55 14.70 12.74
CA LYS A 151 -11.83 13.27 12.56
C LYS A 151 -10.65 12.41 12.99
N ASP A 152 -10.92 11.13 13.23
CA ASP A 152 -9.90 10.13 13.54
C ASP A 152 -8.77 10.14 12.50
N VAL A 153 -7.55 10.22 13.04
CA VAL A 153 -6.30 10.13 12.31
C VAL A 153 -6.07 8.66 11.93
N LYS A 154 -6.14 8.35 10.63
CA LYS A 154 -6.00 6.98 10.11
C LYS A 154 -4.74 6.86 9.26
N PRO A 155 -3.99 5.74 9.35
CA PRO A 155 -2.91 5.45 8.43
C PRO A 155 -3.49 5.32 7.01
N VAL A 156 -2.76 5.83 6.02
CA VAL A 156 -3.18 5.79 4.61
C VAL A 156 -3.05 4.37 4.07
N ALA A 157 -1.84 3.82 4.11
CA ALA A 157 -1.52 2.45 3.78
C ALA A 157 -0.13 2.10 4.32
N PRO A 158 0.08 0.93 4.95
CA PRO A 158 1.37 0.55 5.54
C PRO A 158 2.45 0.25 4.50
N GLU A 159 2.08 0.03 3.23
CA GLU A 159 3.02 -0.24 2.12
C GLU A 159 3.59 1.04 1.50
N ILE A 160 3.06 2.22 1.81
CA ILE A 160 3.60 3.49 1.32
C ILE A 160 4.78 3.89 2.20
N VAL A 161 5.96 3.90 1.59
CA VAL A 161 7.24 4.21 2.24
C VAL A 161 7.76 5.60 1.87
N GLY A 162 7.25 6.21 0.80
CA GLY A 162 7.61 7.59 0.45
C GLY A 162 6.49 8.38 -0.22
N LEU A 163 6.55 9.69 -0.01
CA LEU A 163 5.71 10.72 -0.63
C LEU A 163 6.64 11.84 -1.05
N ASP A 164 6.67 12.11 -2.35
CA ASP A 164 7.52 13.11 -2.99
C ASP A 164 6.65 14.05 -3.81
N LEU A 165 6.84 15.35 -3.60
CA LEU A 165 6.02 16.44 -4.11
C LEU A 165 6.90 17.46 -4.83
N HIS A 166 6.65 17.60 -6.13
CA HIS A 166 7.19 18.73 -6.88
C HIS A 166 6.07 19.67 -7.29
N LEU A 167 6.26 20.97 -7.11
CA LEU A 167 5.25 22.01 -7.27
C LEU A 167 5.69 23.00 -8.35
N LEU A 168 4.86 23.17 -9.38
CA LEU A 168 5.14 24.07 -10.49
C LEU A 168 4.68 25.49 -10.16
N ASP A 169 5.61 26.44 -10.12
CA ASP A 169 5.28 27.84 -9.85
C ASP A 169 4.69 28.58 -11.07
N SER A 170 4.33 29.85 -10.86
CA SER A 170 3.76 30.70 -11.92
C SER A 170 4.74 31.01 -13.07
N ARG A 171 6.05 30.85 -12.84
CA ARG A 171 7.11 31.05 -13.81
C ARG A 171 7.47 29.76 -14.56
N GLY A 172 6.84 28.64 -14.21
CA GLY A 172 7.10 27.34 -14.81
C GLY A 172 8.31 26.60 -14.21
N VAL A 173 8.74 26.98 -13.00
CA VAL A 173 9.84 26.33 -12.28
C VAL A 173 9.26 25.34 -11.26
N TRP A 174 9.78 24.11 -11.27
CA TRP A 174 9.45 23.11 -10.26
C TRP A 174 10.20 23.39 -8.95
N ARG A 175 9.50 23.27 -7.83
CA ARG A 175 10.01 23.47 -6.46
C ARG A 175 9.62 22.29 -5.58
N ASP A 176 10.44 21.98 -4.58
CA ASP A 176 10.20 20.84 -3.66
C ASP A 176 9.40 21.26 -2.41
N GLY A 177 9.21 22.56 -2.20
CA GLY A 177 8.46 23.10 -1.08
C GLY A 177 7.60 24.29 -1.46
N TRP A 178 6.56 24.51 -0.65
CA TRP A 178 5.63 25.62 -0.79
C TRP A 178 5.18 26.09 0.59
N ALA A 179 5.56 27.30 0.97
CA ALA A 179 5.08 27.97 2.18
C ALA A 179 4.47 29.35 1.88
N GLU A 180 4.40 29.72 0.60
CA GLU A 180 3.90 31.01 0.16
C GLU A 180 2.36 30.99 0.07
N SER A 181 1.72 32.02 0.63
CA SER A 181 0.27 32.26 0.51
C SER A 181 0.04 33.48 -0.38
N PRO A 182 -0.86 33.35 -1.37
CA PRO A 182 -0.65 33.48 -2.83
C PRO A 182 0.70 34.01 -3.38
N PRO A 183 1.10 33.64 -4.62
CA PRO A 183 0.38 32.78 -5.58
C PRO A 183 0.45 31.29 -5.23
N LEU A 184 -0.47 30.50 -5.77
CA LEU A 184 -0.52 29.04 -5.60
C LEU A 184 0.33 28.32 -6.66
N PRO A 185 0.73 27.05 -6.43
CA PRO A 185 1.30 26.24 -7.49
C PRO A 185 0.27 26.00 -8.60
N ARG A 186 0.73 25.93 -9.85
CA ARG A 186 -0.13 25.63 -11.01
C ARG A 186 -0.38 24.13 -11.15
N GLN A 187 0.65 23.34 -10.85
CA GLN A 187 0.63 21.89 -10.95
C GLN A 187 1.40 21.28 -9.79
N ILE A 188 1.01 20.07 -9.42
CA ILE A 188 1.71 19.25 -8.43
C ILE A 188 1.99 17.92 -9.10
N LYS A 189 3.26 17.50 -9.11
CA LYS A 189 3.66 16.13 -9.39
C LYS A 189 3.74 15.41 -8.04
N VAL A 190 2.89 14.40 -7.87
CA VAL A 190 2.84 13.56 -6.67
C VAL A 190 3.43 12.21 -7.03
N THR A 191 4.43 11.77 -6.28
CA THR A 191 5.06 10.45 -6.40
C THR A 191 4.90 9.69 -5.09
N LEU A 192 4.18 8.57 -5.11
CA LEU A 192 4.14 7.63 -3.99
C LEU A 192 5.15 6.52 -4.23
N ARG A 193 6.00 6.23 -3.24
CA ARG A 193 6.92 5.09 -3.26
C ARG A 193 6.34 3.99 -2.39
N VAL A 194 6.21 2.80 -2.97
CA VAL A 194 5.46 1.70 -2.37
C VAL A 194 6.38 0.51 -2.24
N ASP A 195 6.52 -0.04 -1.04
CA ASP A 195 7.20 -1.30 -0.81
C ASP A 195 6.28 -2.46 -1.23
N PRO A 196 6.60 -3.20 -2.31
CA PRO A 196 5.82 -4.35 -2.73
C PRO A 196 6.07 -5.60 -1.86
N GLY A 197 7.04 -5.56 -0.94
CA GLY A 197 7.48 -6.68 -0.12
C GLY A 197 8.53 -7.57 -0.82
N ASP A 198 8.87 -8.68 -0.16
CA ASP A 198 9.80 -9.71 -0.64
C ASP A 198 11.24 -9.22 -0.93
N GLY A 199 11.67 -8.13 -0.27
CA GLY A 199 13.01 -7.54 -0.45
C GLY A 199 13.21 -6.86 -1.80
N LEU A 200 12.14 -6.63 -2.55
CA LEU A 200 12.17 -5.85 -3.79
C LEU A 200 12.33 -4.36 -3.48
N PRO A 201 12.92 -3.56 -4.39
CA PRO A 201 12.98 -2.13 -4.21
C PRO A 201 11.58 -1.48 -4.25
N PRO A 202 11.37 -0.37 -3.54
CA PRO A 202 10.14 0.41 -3.64
C PRO A 202 9.84 0.83 -5.08
N VAL A 203 8.56 0.77 -5.46
CA VAL A 203 8.08 1.09 -6.80
C VAL A 203 7.40 2.47 -6.77
N PRO A 204 7.78 3.41 -7.66
CA PRO A 204 7.14 4.72 -7.73
C PRO A 204 5.82 4.69 -8.49
N PHE A 205 4.82 5.39 -7.97
CA PHE A 205 3.55 5.68 -8.61
C PHE A 205 3.38 7.19 -8.72
N GLU A 206 3.34 7.69 -9.96
CA GLU A 206 3.33 9.12 -10.22
C GLU A 206 1.99 9.61 -10.75
N MET A 207 1.59 10.82 -10.35
CA MET A 207 0.45 11.53 -10.91
C MET A 207 0.72 13.02 -10.98
N LEU A 208 0.39 13.64 -12.10
CA LEU A 208 0.42 15.09 -12.27
C LEU A 208 -1.00 15.66 -12.10
N ILE A 209 -1.13 16.66 -11.24
CA ILE A 209 -2.40 17.23 -10.80
C ILE A 209 -2.39 18.73 -11.08
N ASN A 210 -3.38 19.22 -11.83
CA ASN A 210 -3.60 20.64 -12.01
C ASN A 210 -4.45 21.18 -10.86
N LEU A 211 -3.94 22.18 -10.15
CA LEU A 211 -4.74 22.92 -9.17
C LEU A 211 -5.78 23.78 -9.90
N PRO A 212 -6.99 23.96 -9.32
CA PRO A 212 -8.08 24.72 -9.93
C PRO A 212 -7.79 26.22 -10.05
#